data_AF-A0A133VNA7-F1
#
_entry.id   AF-A0A133VNA7-F1
#
_cell.length_a   1.000
_cell.length_b   1.000
_cell.length_c   1.000
_cell.angle_alpha   90.00
_cell.angle_beta   90.00
_cell.angle_gamma   90.00
#
_symmetry.space_group_name_H-M   'P 1'
#
loop_
_entity.id
_entity.type
_entity.pdbx_description
1 polymer ?
#
loop_
_entity_poly.entity_id
_entity_poly.type
_entity_poly.pdbx_seq_one_letter_code
_entity_poly.pdbx_strand_id
1 'polypeptide(L)'
;MPIKDYKARLETYWKNVEDSSEIISENKKTLRDFARDQKLNDLSLARIYKLITYMAPMAKQIDKPFKDITEDDIKHILEWGLWDKNISSHD
;
A
#
# COMPACT_ATOMS: atom_id res chain seq x y z
N MET A 1 -6.94 -23.37 15.12
CA MET A 1 -6.26 -22.11 14.72
C MET A 1 -7.36 -21.18 14.20
N PRO A 2 -7.58 -19.99 14.77
CA PRO A 2 -8.66 -19.12 14.32
C PRO A 2 -8.43 -18.69 12.86
N ILE A 3 -9.48 -18.79 12.05
CA ILE A 3 -9.46 -18.30 10.66
C ILE A 3 -9.23 -16.79 10.73
N LYS A 4 -8.16 -16.29 10.09
CA LYS A 4 -7.88 -14.86 10.05
C LYS A 4 -8.98 -14.15 9.25
N ASP A 5 -9.68 -13.21 9.88
CA ASP A 5 -10.63 -12.34 9.20
C ASP A 5 -9.89 -11.26 8.41
N TYR A 6 -9.51 -11.58 7.17
CA TYR A 6 -8.86 -10.64 6.26
C TYR A 6 -9.80 -9.54 5.79
N LYS A 7 -11.11 -9.72 5.87
CA LYS A 7 -12.08 -8.67 5.51
C LYS A 7 -12.01 -7.56 6.54
N ALA A 8 -12.14 -7.88 7.83
CA ALA A 8 -12.03 -6.91 8.91
C ALA A 8 -10.67 -6.18 8.87
N ARG A 9 -9.57 -6.93 8.68
CA ARG A 9 -8.22 -6.35 8.57
C ARG A 9 -8.08 -5.38 7.41
N LEU A 10 -8.63 -5.73 6.25
CA LEU A 10 -8.56 -4.89 5.07
C LEU A 10 -9.36 -3.60 5.27
N GLU A 11 -10.56 -3.67 5.87
CA GLU A 11 -11.35 -2.48 6.19
C GLU A 11 -10.66 -1.56 7.20
N THR A 12 -10.08 -2.11 8.28
CA THR A 12 -9.29 -1.31 9.23
C THR A 12 -8.10 -0.64 8.53
N TYR A 13 -7.41 -1.38 7.66
CA TYR A 13 -6.27 -0.81 6.94
C TYR A 13 -6.71 0.30 5.99
N TRP A 14 -7.84 0.14 5.31
CA TRP A 14 -8.40 1.19 4.46
C TRP A 14 -8.72 2.43 5.25
N LYS A 15 -9.32 2.31 6.44
CA LYS A 15 -9.56 3.47 7.30
C LYS A 15 -8.26 4.23 7.58
N ASN A 16 -7.18 3.52 7.90
CA ASN A 16 -5.87 4.16 8.12
C ASN A 16 -5.31 4.85 6.87
N VAL A 17 -5.52 4.27 5.69
CA VAL A 17 -5.13 4.89 4.41
C VAL A 17 -5.95 6.15 4.16
N GLU A 18 -7.26 6.11 4.36
CA GLU A 18 -8.15 7.26 4.16
C GLU A 18 -7.87 8.40 5.15
N ASP A 19 -7.60 8.06 6.41
CA ASP A 19 -7.31 9.03 7.48
C ASP A 19 -5.88 9.61 7.37
N SER A 20 -4.99 9.02 6.56
CA SER A 20 -3.62 9.49 6.40
C SER A 20 -3.55 10.81 5.65
N SER A 21 -2.94 11.83 6.25
CA SER A 21 -2.63 13.11 5.60
C SER A 21 -1.40 13.05 4.68
N GLU A 22 -0.60 11.99 4.79
CA GLU A 22 0.64 11.79 4.01
C GLU A 22 0.36 11.21 2.61
N ILE A 23 -0.82 10.63 2.40
CA ILE A 23 -1.22 10.08 1.11
C ILE A 23 -2.16 11.08 0.46
N ILE A 24 -1.82 11.56 -0.74
CA ILE A 24 -2.71 12.44 -1.48
C ILE A 24 -3.98 11.70 -1.95
N SER A 25 -5.06 12.47 -2.15
CA SER A 25 -6.38 11.92 -2.48
C SER A 25 -6.38 11.08 -3.77
N GLU A 26 -5.64 11.48 -4.81
CA GLU A 26 -5.53 10.69 -6.05
C GLU A 26 -4.90 9.31 -5.81
N ASN A 27 -3.88 9.24 -4.94
CA ASN A 27 -3.18 7.99 -4.64
C ASN A 27 -4.05 7.07 -3.77
N LYS A 28 -4.80 7.61 -2.81
CA LYS A 28 -5.83 6.85 -2.06
C LYS A 28 -6.84 6.19 -3.01
N LYS A 29 -7.39 6.99 -3.93
CA LYS A 29 -8.34 6.51 -4.94
C LYS A 29 -7.73 5.41 -5.81
N THR A 30 -6.49 5.61 -6.29
CA THR A 30 -5.80 4.62 -7.13
C THR A 30 -5.59 3.29 -6.40
N LEU A 31 -5.22 3.33 -5.11
CA LEU A 31 -5.10 2.12 -4.30
C LEU A 31 -6.45 1.40 -4.16
N ARG A 32 -7.54 2.15 -3.94
CA ARG A 32 -8.90 1.60 -3.82
C ARG A 32 -9.34 0.93 -5.12
N ASP A 33 -9.17 1.62 -6.24
CA ASP A 33 -9.50 1.09 -7.57
C ASP A 33 -8.69 -0.19 -7.86
N PHE A 34 -7.38 -0.18 -7.57
CA PHE A 34 -6.55 -1.37 -7.67
C PHE A 34 -7.10 -2.55 -6.86
N ALA A 35 -7.43 -2.36 -5.58
CA ALA A 35 -7.96 -3.45 -4.76
C ALA A 35 -9.30 -3.99 -5.27
N ARG A 36 -10.17 -3.11 -5.78
CA ARG A 36 -11.42 -3.51 -6.43
C ARG A 36 -11.12 -4.37 -7.66
N ASP A 37 -10.21 -3.94 -8.52
CA ASP A 37 -9.87 -4.64 -9.75
C ASP A 37 -9.22 -6.01 -9.46
N GLN A 38 -8.37 -6.09 -8.43
CA GLN A 38 -7.81 -7.38 -7.98
C GLN A 38 -8.88 -8.33 -7.42
N LYS A 39 -9.90 -7.80 -6.73
CA LYS A 39 -11.02 -8.62 -6.27
C LYS A 39 -11.85 -9.15 -7.45
N LEU A 40 -12.01 -8.36 -8.51
CA LEU A 40 -12.66 -8.79 -9.75
C LEU A 40 -11.84 -9.86 -10.51
N ASN A 41 -10.52 -9.85 -10.35
CA ASN A 41 -9.61 -10.86 -10.88
C ASN A 41 -9.43 -12.07 -9.94
N ASP A 42 -10.39 -12.33 -9.05
CA ASP A 42 -10.42 -13.47 -8.12
C ASP A 42 -9.22 -13.59 -7.15
N LEU A 43 -8.50 -12.49 -6.88
CA LEU A 43 -7.48 -12.51 -5.82
C LEU A 43 -8.13 -12.62 -4.45
N SER A 44 -7.55 -13.48 -3.60
CA SER A 44 -8.01 -13.61 -2.21
C SER A 44 -7.82 -12.31 -1.42
N LEU A 45 -8.71 -12.06 -0.46
CA LEU A 45 -8.60 -10.91 0.45
C LEU A 45 -7.25 -10.87 1.18
N ALA A 46 -6.67 -12.02 1.49
CA ALA A 46 -5.35 -12.13 2.09
C ALA A 46 -4.25 -11.58 1.16
N ARG A 47 -4.34 -11.90 -0.14
CA ARG A 47 -3.39 -11.40 -1.14
C ARG A 47 -3.56 -9.90 -1.38
N ILE A 48 -4.79 -9.43 -1.51
CA ILE A 48 -5.11 -8.01 -1.66
C ILE A 48 -4.58 -7.23 -0.45
N TYR A 49 -4.87 -7.69 0.77
CA TYR A 49 -4.35 -7.10 1.99
C TYR A 49 -2.83 -7.00 1.97
N LYS A 50 -2.13 -8.09 1.62
CA LYS A 50 -0.67 -8.10 1.52
C LYS A 50 -0.16 -7.05 0.51
N LEU A 51 -0.78 -6.94 -0.67
CA LEU A 51 -0.37 -5.97 -1.68
C LEU A 51 -0.56 -4.54 -1.20
N ILE A 52 -1.74 -4.23 -0.66
CA ILE A 52 -2.06 -2.88 -0.16
C ILE A 52 -1.12 -2.49 0.99
N THR A 53 -0.75 -3.43 1.88
CA THR A 53 0.22 -3.15 2.96
C THR A 53 1.62 -2.80 2.48
N TYR A 54 2.01 -3.19 1.26
CA TYR A 54 3.29 -2.76 0.67
C TYR A 54 3.18 -1.44 -0.09
N MET A 55 2.05 -1.22 -0.78
CA MET A 55 1.91 -0.05 -1.66
C MET A 55 1.53 1.22 -0.90
N ALA A 56 0.73 1.14 0.17
CA ALA A 56 0.34 2.33 0.92
C ALA A 56 1.54 3.05 1.57
N PRO A 57 2.54 2.37 2.17
CA PRO A 57 3.78 3.03 2.60
C PRO A 57 4.53 3.73 1.46
N MET A 58 4.59 3.14 0.26
CA MET A 58 5.19 3.79 -0.91
C MET A 58 4.41 5.06 -1.28
N ALA A 59 3.09 5.01 -1.22
CA ALA A 59 2.21 6.15 -1.48
C ALA A 59 2.45 7.35 -0.55
N LYS A 60 2.93 7.11 0.68
CA LYS A 60 3.30 8.17 1.63
C LYS A 60 4.59 8.90 1.25
N GLN A 61 5.47 8.22 0.51
CA GLN A 61 6.76 8.81 0.08
C GLN A 61 6.62 9.60 -1.22
N ILE A 62 5.47 9.55 -1.87
CA ILE A 62 5.23 10.15 -3.18
C ILE A 62 4.24 11.31 -3.02
N ASP A 63 4.76 12.53 -3.07
CA ASP A 63 3.94 13.75 -3.01
C ASP A 63 3.34 14.15 -4.37
N LYS A 64 3.03 13.15 -5.21
CA LYS A 64 2.42 13.35 -6.52
C LYS A 64 1.60 12.14 -6.96
N PRO A 65 0.70 12.29 -7.95
CA PRO A 65 -0.12 11.18 -8.42
C PRO A 65 0.75 10.05 -9.00
N PHE A 66 0.37 8.79 -8.76
CA PHE A 66 1.09 7.63 -9.28
C PHE A 66 1.31 7.66 -10.80
N LYS A 67 0.37 8.23 -11.55
CA LYS A 67 0.45 8.41 -13.00
C LYS A 67 1.58 9.35 -13.46
N ASP A 68 2.07 10.20 -12.56
CA ASP A 68 3.07 11.24 -12.83
C ASP A 68 4.45 10.86 -12.22
N ILE A 69 4.59 9.60 -11.78
CA ILE A 69 5.85 9.03 -11.29
C ILE A 69 6.83 8.84 -12.44
N THR A 70 8.07 9.25 -12.20
CA THR A 70 9.22 9.03 -13.06
C THR A 70 10.07 7.88 -12.52
N GLU A 71 11.03 7.44 -13.32
CA GLU A 71 12.00 6.42 -12.91
C GLU A 71 12.80 6.83 -11.65
N ASP A 72 13.12 8.11 -11.50
CA ASP A 72 13.91 8.59 -10.38
C ASP A 72 13.12 8.58 -9.06
N ASP A 73 11.81 8.85 -9.10
CA ASP A 73 10.99 8.66 -7.89
C ASP A 73 10.93 7.18 -7.50
N ILE A 74 10.86 6.27 -8.49
CA ILE A 74 10.87 4.82 -8.21
C ILE A 74 12.19 4.43 -7.54
N LYS A 75 13.34 4.92 -8.05
CA LYS A 75 14.64 4.68 -7.42
C LYS A 75 14.66 5.19 -5.98
N HIS A 76 14.13 6.39 -5.74
CA HIS A 76 14.06 6.96 -4.38
C HIS A 76 13.21 6.10 -3.43
N ILE A 77 12.04 5.61 -3.88
CA ILE A 77 11.19 4.70 -3.10
C ILE A 77 11.91 3.38 -2.82
N LEU A 78 12.60 2.82 -3.82
CA LEU A 78 13.33 1.56 -3.68
C LEU A 78 14.50 1.69 -2.71
N GLU A 79 15.25 2.79 -2.77
CA GLU A 79 16.27 3.12 -1.77
C GLU A 79 15.64 3.10 -0.38
N TRP A 80 14.60 3.88 -0.14
CA TRP A 80 13.91 3.91 1.15
C TRP A 80 13.47 2.51 1.63
N GLY A 81 12.86 1.71 0.76
CA GLY A 81 12.41 0.36 1.09
C GLY A 81 13.54 -0.65 1.37
N LEU A 82 14.73 -0.43 0.83
CA LEU A 82 15.94 -1.20 1.15
C LEU A 82 16.53 -0.77 2.51
N TRP A 83 16.51 0.52 2.81
CA TRP A 83 16.97 1.06 4.10
C TRP A 83 16.07 0.61 5.28
N ASP A 84 14.74 0.63 5.12
CA ASP A 84 13.78 0.21 6.16
C ASP A 84 13.95 -1.28 6.56
N LYS A 85 14.21 -2.16 5.58
CA LYS A 85 14.49 -3.59 5.85
C LYS A 85 15.82 -3.84 6.56
N ASN A 86 16.82 -2.98 6.37
CA ASN A 86 18.10 -3.09 7.05
C ASN A 86 18.02 -2.62 8.52
N ILE A 87 17.05 -1.77 8.87
CA ILE A 87 16.80 -1.36 10.27
C ILE A 87 16.02 -2.43 11.02
N SER A 88 15.04 -3.10 10.37
CA SER A 88 14.26 -4.18 11.00
C SER A 88 15.01 -5.51 11.18
N SER A 89 16.29 -5.60 10.77
CA SER A 89 17.14 -6.80 10.92
C SER A 89 18.22 -6.64 12.02
N HIS A 90 18.13 -5.59 12.83
CA HIS A 90 18.99 -5.32 13.99
C HIS A 90 18.19 -5.22 15.31
N ASP A 91 17.18 -6.08 15.50
CA ASP A 91 16.55 -6.35 16.81
C ASP A 91 16.45 -7.86 17.06
#